data_AF-A0AAW4CCZ2-F1
#
_entry.id   AF-A0AAW4CCZ2-F1
#
_cell.length_a   1.000
_cell.length_b   1.000
_cell.length_c   1.000
_cell.angle_alpha   90.00
_cell.angle_beta   90.00
_cell.angle_gamma   90.00
#
_symmetry.space_group_name_H-M   'P 1'
#
loop_
_entity.id
_entity.type
_entity.pdbx_description
1 polymer ?
#
loop_
_entity_poly.entity_id
_entity_poly.type
_entity_poly.pdbx_seq_one_letter_code
_entity_poly.pdbx_strand_id
1 'polypeptide(L)'
;MQKYIYYMVKIFDKSEYAESFLDGNLHCKKLSFFRNFDDETEGNRGDKHEGIINWHKTEDVIIEINGMIIEDVIGNVGIKLNSHDNINIFCIYASYSNEEIVITEETIPKLLEELKISNSCFGLGNEAVIITNVEEFVNRVCNASKGQKIDLKAELIEYYDPDMFSGKFDEDEAIFKKRIEYSHQKEYRFAFYPREITNDAMDLNIGSIRDIALKIAPNEVNSTMKIEIE
;
A
#
# COMPACT_ATOMS: atom_id res chain seq x y z
N MET A 1 1.10 -1.67 18.07
CA MET A 1 1.87 -2.92 18.22
C MET A 1 3.09 -2.83 17.32
N GLN A 2 4.24 -3.32 17.75
CA GLN A 2 5.47 -3.27 16.96
C GLN A 2 5.35 -4.25 15.79
N LYS A 3 5.57 -3.78 14.55
CA LYS A 3 5.54 -4.60 13.35
C LYS A 3 6.97 -4.79 12.84
N TYR A 4 7.33 -6.01 12.48
CA TYR A 4 8.68 -6.36 12.00
C TYR A 4 8.59 -6.65 10.51
N ILE A 5 9.16 -5.78 9.66
CA ILE A 5 9.18 -5.95 8.20
C ILE A 5 10.48 -6.67 7.82
N TYR A 6 10.35 -7.82 7.17
CA TYR A 6 11.49 -8.67 6.80
C TYR A 6 12.02 -8.33 5.41
N TYR A 7 11.11 -8.12 4.46
CA TYR A 7 11.43 -7.69 3.11
C TYR A 7 10.23 -6.98 2.48
N MET A 8 10.48 -6.29 1.37
CA MET A 8 9.42 -5.72 0.55
C MET A 8 9.49 -6.25 -0.88
N VAL A 9 8.37 -6.32 -1.58
CA VAL A 9 8.34 -6.75 -2.98
C VAL A 9 7.43 -5.87 -3.81
N LYS A 10 7.90 -5.51 -5.01
CA LYS A 10 7.11 -4.81 -6.02
C LYS A 10 7.01 -5.66 -7.27
N ILE A 11 5.79 -5.82 -7.78
CA ILE A 11 5.50 -6.57 -9.00
C ILE A 11 5.21 -5.58 -10.13
N PHE A 12 5.74 -5.88 -11.31
CA PHE A 12 5.68 -5.08 -12.53
C PHE A 12 5.16 -5.91 -13.70
N ASP A 13 4.32 -5.29 -14.53
CA ASP A 13 3.80 -5.88 -15.77
C ASP A 13 4.84 -5.91 -16.89
N LYS A 14 5.79 -4.97 -16.89
CA LYS A 14 6.88 -4.89 -17.86
C LYS A 14 8.26 -4.88 -17.21
N SER A 15 9.20 -5.56 -17.87
CA SER A 15 10.61 -5.60 -17.45
C SER A 15 11.26 -4.22 -17.41
N GLU A 16 10.91 -3.33 -18.35
CA GLU A 16 11.43 -1.94 -18.38
C GLU A 16 11.09 -1.15 -17.11
N TYR A 17 9.93 -1.40 -16.50
CA TYR A 17 9.55 -0.75 -15.24
C TYR A 17 10.29 -1.35 -14.04
N ALA A 18 10.51 -2.66 -14.04
CA ALA A 18 11.33 -3.31 -13.01
C ALA A 18 12.79 -2.83 -13.06
N GLU A 19 13.38 -2.71 -14.26
CA GLU A 19 14.73 -2.16 -14.43
C GLU A 19 14.79 -0.68 -14.02
N SER A 20 13.80 0.12 -14.41
CA SER A 20 13.70 1.52 -13.98
C SER A 20 13.63 1.66 -12.45
N PHE A 21 12.88 0.77 -11.78
CA PHE A 21 12.81 0.72 -10.32
C PHE A 21 14.15 0.31 -9.70
N LEU A 22 14.85 -0.68 -10.28
CA LEU A 22 16.20 -1.07 -9.85
C LEU A 22 17.23 0.07 -10.00
N ASP A 23 17.06 0.91 -11.01
CA ASP A 23 17.87 2.13 -11.20
C ASP A 23 17.45 3.29 -10.26
N GLY A 24 16.48 3.04 -9.37
CA GLY A 24 16.08 3.95 -8.31
C GLY A 24 14.90 4.85 -8.64
N ASN A 25 14.20 4.65 -9.76
CA ASN A 25 13.09 5.52 -10.14
C ASN A 25 11.77 5.01 -9.54
N LEU A 26 11.20 5.80 -8.62
CA LEU A 26 9.86 5.59 -8.08
C LEU A 26 8.84 6.40 -8.88
N HIS A 27 7.93 5.71 -9.55
CA HIS A 27 6.80 6.33 -10.25
C HIS A 27 5.58 6.40 -9.33
N CYS A 28 5.36 7.57 -8.71
CA CYS A 28 4.37 7.78 -7.66
C CYS A 28 3.08 8.38 -8.25
N LYS A 29 2.09 7.53 -8.52
CA LYS A 29 0.79 7.98 -9.03
C LYS A 29 -0.01 8.69 -7.95
N LYS A 30 -0.92 9.58 -8.36
CA LYS A 30 -1.86 10.22 -7.42
C LYS A 30 -2.81 9.20 -6.80
N LEU A 31 -3.25 9.45 -5.57
CA LEU A 31 -4.33 8.67 -4.93
C LEU A 31 -5.59 8.63 -5.81
N SER A 32 -5.90 9.73 -6.49
CA SER A 32 -7.02 9.82 -7.44
C SER A 32 -6.92 8.85 -8.62
N PHE A 33 -5.72 8.47 -9.04
CA PHE A 33 -5.56 7.43 -10.06
C PHE A 33 -6.20 6.13 -9.56
N PHE A 34 -5.88 5.69 -8.33
CA PHE A 34 -6.38 4.44 -7.77
C PHE A 34 -7.87 4.48 -7.41
N ARG A 35 -8.41 5.66 -7.08
CA ARG A 35 -9.86 5.86 -6.88
C ARG A 35 -10.68 5.65 -8.15
N ASN A 36 -10.10 6.02 -9.30
CA ASN A 36 -10.77 6.00 -10.60
C ASN A 36 -10.28 4.86 -11.49
N PHE A 37 -9.39 3.99 -10.99
CA PHE A 37 -8.88 2.86 -11.75
C PHE A 37 -9.90 1.72 -11.66
N ASP A 38 -10.52 1.41 -12.79
CA ASP A 38 -11.36 0.23 -12.93
C ASP A 38 -10.47 -1.00 -13.16
N ASP A 39 -10.37 -1.85 -12.15
CA ASP A 39 -9.73 -3.15 -12.32
C ASP A 39 -10.60 -4.09 -13.14
N GLU A 40 -9.96 -4.93 -13.96
CA GLU A 40 -10.62 -6.10 -14.57
C GLU A 40 -11.07 -7.12 -13.50
N THR A 41 -10.36 -7.17 -12.37
CA THR A 41 -10.62 -8.04 -11.23
C THR A 41 -10.76 -7.20 -9.97
N GLU A 42 -11.90 -7.28 -9.29
CA GLU A 42 -12.13 -6.54 -8.05
C GLU A 42 -11.08 -6.87 -6.99
N GLY A 43 -10.63 -5.85 -6.25
CA GLY A 43 -9.66 -6.03 -5.18
C GLY A 43 -8.19 -5.95 -5.60
N ASN A 44 -7.89 -5.50 -6.82
CA ASN A 44 -6.53 -5.51 -7.37
C ASN A 44 -5.82 -4.15 -7.21
N ARG A 45 -5.68 -3.32 -8.25
CA ARG A 45 -4.94 -2.06 -8.18
C ARG A 45 -5.82 -0.89 -7.73
N GLY A 46 -7.06 -0.84 -8.19
CA GLY A 46 -8.02 0.22 -7.92
C GLY A 46 -8.77 -0.01 -6.61
N ASP A 47 -8.97 1.07 -5.85
CA ASP A 47 -9.95 1.08 -4.78
C ASP A 47 -10.69 2.41 -4.77
N LYS A 48 -11.95 2.36 -5.21
CA LYS A 48 -12.83 3.53 -5.22
C LYS A 48 -12.98 4.16 -3.83
N HIS A 49 -12.69 3.43 -2.74
CA HIS A 49 -12.81 3.91 -1.36
C HIS A 49 -11.48 4.41 -0.76
N GLU A 50 -10.41 4.55 -1.54
CA GLU A 50 -9.15 5.11 -1.07
C GLU A 50 -9.32 6.47 -0.35
N GLY A 51 -8.67 6.64 0.80
CA GLY A 51 -8.66 7.90 1.55
C GLY A 51 -10.04 8.36 2.04
N ILE A 52 -10.94 7.44 2.36
CA ILE A 52 -12.19 7.75 3.07
C ILE A 52 -11.88 8.27 4.47
N ILE A 53 -12.47 9.43 4.81
CA ILE A 53 -12.32 10.05 6.13
C ILE A 53 -13.49 9.74 7.05
N ASN A 54 -14.69 9.47 6.50
CA ASN A 54 -15.84 9.02 7.27
C ASN A 54 -16.49 7.84 6.58
N TRP A 55 -16.82 6.83 7.36
CA TRP A 55 -17.60 5.69 6.92
C TRP A 55 -18.70 5.47 7.93
N HIS A 56 -19.94 5.72 7.52
CA HIS A 56 -21.10 5.61 8.42
C HIS A 56 -22.10 4.63 7.87
N LYS A 57 -22.67 3.82 8.74
CA LYS A 57 -23.88 3.05 8.41
C LYS A 57 -25.03 4.03 8.17
N THR A 58 -25.97 3.68 7.32
CA THR A 58 -27.09 4.59 7.02
C THR A 58 -27.97 4.89 8.24
N GLU A 59 -28.02 3.99 9.22
CA GLU A 59 -28.67 4.23 10.52
C GLU A 59 -28.02 5.37 11.33
N ASP A 60 -26.78 5.73 11.03
CA ASP A 60 -26.02 6.78 11.71
C ASP A 60 -26.08 8.14 10.96
N VAL A 61 -26.77 8.23 9.82
CA VAL A 61 -26.78 9.41 8.95
C VAL A 61 -28.19 9.90 8.67
N ILE A 62 -28.43 11.20 8.86
CA ILE A 62 -29.65 11.89 8.43
C ILE A 62 -29.39 12.56 7.09
N ILE A 63 -30.15 12.19 6.06
CA ILE A 63 -30.13 12.86 4.77
C ILE A 63 -31.42 13.68 4.62
N GLU A 64 -31.30 14.99 4.44
CA GLU A 64 -32.42 15.89 4.23
C GLU A 64 -32.34 16.57 2.85
N ILE A 65 -33.43 16.55 2.09
CA ILE A 65 -33.58 17.31 0.85
C ILE A 65 -34.80 18.22 0.98
N ASN A 66 -34.55 19.53 1.02
CA ASN A 66 -35.60 20.56 1.05
C ASN A 66 -36.62 20.34 2.20
N GLY A 67 -36.15 20.06 3.42
CA GLY A 67 -37.02 19.83 4.58
C GLY A 67 -37.58 18.41 4.69
N MET A 68 -37.35 17.54 3.70
CA MET A 68 -37.78 16.14 3.75
C MET A 68 -36.61 15.24 4.13
N ILE A 69 -36.76 14.53 5.25
CA ILE A 69 -35.83 13.47 5.64
C ILE A 69 -36.03 12.28 4.71
N ILE A 70 -34.94 11.75 4.16
CA ILE A 70 -34.95 10.51 3.39
C ILE A 70 -34.90 9.36 4.39
N GLU A 71 -36.02 8.64 4.50
CA GLU A 71 -36.10 7.41 5.28
C GLU A 71 -35.60 6.21 4.46
N ASP A 72 -35.23 5.11 5.14
CA ASP A 72 -34.85 3.83 4.53
C ASP A 72 -33.66 3.87 3.55
N VAL A 73 -32.65 4.71 3.83
CA VAL A 73 -31.41 4.72 3.03
C VAL A 73 -30.70 3.36 3.21
N ILE A 74 -30.42 2.70 2.09
CA ILE A 74 -29.75 1.39 2.07
C ILE A 74 -28.26 1.57 1.80
N GLY A 75 -27.41 0.91 2.61
CA GLY A 75 -25.96 0.81 2.40
C GLY A 75 -25.14 1.57 3.43
N ASN A 76 -23.92 1.96 3.04
CA ASN A 76 -23.02 2.78 3.85
C ASN A 76 -22.74 4.11 3.15
N VAL A 77 -22.53 5.17 3.92
CA VAL A 77 -22.20 6.52 3.44
C VAL A 77 -20.71 6.80 3.69
N GLY A 78 -19.97 7.00 2.61
CA GLY A 78 -18.56 7.36 2.65
C GLY A 78 -18.33 8.84 2.32
N ILE A 79 -17.56 9.54 3.15
CA ILE A 79 -17.10 10.92 2.87
C ILE A 79 -15.60 10.91 2.61
N LYS A 80 -15.17 11.64 1.58
CA LYS A 80 -13.77 11.79 1.16
C LYS A 80 -13.40 13.26 1.05
N LEU A 81 -12.12 13.54 1.10
CA LEU A 81 -11.57 14.84 0.77
C LEU A 81 -11.01 14.85 -0.64
N ASN A 82 -11.34 15.90 -1.39
CA ASN A 82 -10.77 16.16 -2.72
C ASN A 82 -9.29 16.55 -2.62
N SER A 83 -8.84 17.08 -1.47
CA SER A 83 -7.41 17.36 -1.25
C SER A 83 -6.56 16.08 -1.33
N HIS A 84 -7.08 14.95 -0.87
CA HIS A 84 -6.39 13.66 -0.95
C HIS A 84 -6.14 13.19 -2.38
N ASP A 85 -6.92 13.67 -3.37
CA ASP A 85 -6.72 13.33 -4.78
C ASP A 85 -5.37 13.80 -5.34
N ASN A 86 -4.73 14.75 -4.66
CA ASN A 86 -3.45 15.35 -5.07
C ASN A 86 -2.24 14.76 -4.36
N ILE A 87 -2.43 13.79 -3.46
CA ILE A 87 -1.33 13.10 -2.79
C ILE A 87 -0.76 12.07 -3.75
N ASN A 88 0.55 12.12 -3.99
CA ASN A 88 1.25 11.10 -4.77
C ASN A 88 1.61 9.94 -3.84
N ILE A 89 1.37 8.71 -4.27
CA ILE A 89 1.67 7.52 -3.47
C ILE A 89 2.56 6.54 -4.23
N PHE A 90 3.41 5.86 -3.48
CA PHE A 90 4.13 4.68 -3.92
C PHE A 90 3.83 3.52 -2.97
N CYS A 91 3.26 2.45 -3.50
CA CYS A 91 2.79 1.32 -2.71
C CYS A 91 3.63 0.08 -3.03
N ILE A 92 4.08 -0.63 -2.00
CA ILE A 92 4.88 -1.84 -2.09
C ILE A 92 4.36 -2.90 -1.12
N TYR A 93 4.40 -4.19 -1.47
CA TYR A 93 4.01 -5.25 -0.55
C TYR A 93 5.10 -5.37 0.52
N ALA A 94 4.71 -5.38 1.79
CA ALA A 94 5.61 -5.63 2.91
C ALA A 94 5.31 -6.99 3.53
N SER A 95 6.33 -7.84 3.59
CA SER A 95 6.25 -9.07 4.37
C SER A 95 6.63 -8.76 5.82
N TYR A 96 5.66 -8.87 6.72
CA TYR A 96 5.83 -8.51 8.14
C TYR A 96 5.11 -9.46 9.10
N SER A 97 5.57 -9.47 10.35
CA SER A 97 4.91 -10.08 11.52
C SER A 97 4.48 -9.01 12.53
N ASN A 98 3.44 -9.32 13.33
CA ASN A 98 2.91 -8.44 14.39
C ASN A 98 3.60 -8.66 15.74
N GLU A 99 4.41 -9.70 15.84
CA GLU A 99 5.10 -10.11 17.05
C GLU A 99 6.55 -10.41 16.70
N GLU A 100 7.43 -10.24 17.69
CA GLU A 100 8.79 -10.72 17.60
C GLU A 100 8.75 -12.25 17.63
N ILE A 101 9.28 -12.89 16.59
CA ILE A 101 9.29 -14.34 16.48
C ILE A 101 10.67 -14.83 16.86
N VAL A 102 10.75 -15.61 17.94
CA VAL A 102 11.96 -16.34 18.30
C VAL A 102 12.14 -17.47 17.29
N ILE A 103 13.19 -17.38 16.47
CA ILE A 103 13.46 -18.36 15.42
C ILE A 103 14.03 -19.63 16.05
N THR A 104 13.24 -20.70 16.00
CA THR A 104 13.59 -22.08 16.34
C THR A 104 13.19 -23.00 15.19
N GLU A 105 13.76 -24.22 15.13
CA GLU A 105 13.36 -25.23 14.12
C GLU A 105 11.84 -25.47 14.06
N GLU A 106 11.14 -25.38 15.21
CA GLU A 106 9.68 -25.56 15.29
C GLU A 106 8.90 -24.37 14.73
N THR A 107 9.43 -23.15 14.84
CA THR A 107 8.75 -21.93 14.39
C THR A 107 9.00 -21.60 12.92
N ILE A 108 10.08 -22.12 12.32
CA ILE A 108 10.46 -21.87 10.93
C ILE A 108 9.32 -22.13 9.94
N PRO A 109 8.60 -23.27 9.98
CA PRO A 109 7.51 -23.52 9.04
C PRO A 109 6.39 -22.49 9.11
N LYS A 110 6.04 -22.05 10.33
CA LYS A 110 5.01 -21.03 10.54
C LYS A 110 5.48 -19.67 10.02
N LEU A 111 6.72 -19.29 10.34
CA LEU A 111 7.30 -18.03 9.87
C LEU A 111 7.38 -18.00 8.35
N LEU A 112 7.88 -19.07 7.71
CA LEU A 112 7.90 -19.18 6.25
C LEU A 112 6.51 -18.97 5.62
N GLU A 113 5.46 -19.52 6.22
CA GLU A 113 4.08 -19.31 5.74
C GLU A 113 3.63 -17.85 5.89
N GLU A 114 3.89 -17.23 7.05
CA GLU A 114 3.54 -15.81 7.30
C GLU A 114 4.28 -14.83 6.39
N LEU A 115 5.50 -15.21 5.98
CA LEU A 115 6.34 -14.39 5.13
C LEU A 115 5.96 -14.46 3.64
N LYS A 116 5.22 -15.49 3.21
CA LYS A 116 4.83 -15.63 1.79
C LYS A 116 4.06 -14.41 1.29
N ILE A 117 4.21 -14.17 -0.01
CA ILE A 117 3.36 -13.23 -0.72
C ILE A 117 2.08 -13.93 -1.18
N SER A 118 0.93 -13.25 -1.07
CA SER A 118 -0.34 -13.80 -1.53
C SER A 118 -0.26 -14.14 -3.02
N ASN A 119 -0.73 -15.34 -3.39
CA ASN A 119 -0.79 -15.76 -4.79
C ASN A 119 -1.66 -14.82 -5.65
N SER A 120 -2.62 -14.11 -5.05
CA SER A 120 -3.43 -13.09 -5.76
C SER A 120 -2.57 -11.94 -6.29
N CYS A 121 -1.41 -11.66 -5.68
CA CYS A 121 -0.49 -10.63 -6.14
C CYS A 121 0.26 -11.03 -7.42
N PHE A 122 0.34 -12.32 -7.77
CA PHE A 122 1.03 -12.76 -8.98
C PHE A 122 0.34 -12.31 -10.27
N GLY A 123 -0.97 -12.00 -10.21
CA GLY A 123 -1.70 -11.41 -11.33
C GLY A 123 -1.31 -9.96 -11.63
N LEU A 124 -0.48 -9.32 -10.81
CA LEU A 124 -0.07 -7.92 -10.99
C LEU A 124 0.98 -7.72 -12.08
N GLY A 125 1.63 -8.78 -12.55
CA GLY A 125 2.67 -8.70 -13.57
C GLY A 125 3.59 -9.91 -13.61
N ASN A 126 4.64 -9.83 -14.43
CA ASN A 126 5.54 -10.95 -14.71
C ASN A 126 6.94 -10.77 -14.10
N GLU A 127 7.21 -9.62 -13.50
CA GLU A 127 8.52 -9.26 -12.96
C GLU A 127 8.35 -8.84 -11.50
N ALA A 128 9.17 -9.34 -10.59
CA ALA A 128 9.19 -8.93 -9.19
C ALA A 128 10.58 -8.39 -8.82
N VAL A 129 10.60 -7.34 -8.01
CA VAL A 129 11.82 -6.83 -7.37
C VAL A 129 11.62 -6.95 -5.86
N ILE A 130 12.46 -7.76 -5.22
CA ILE A 130 12.49 -7.92 -3.76
C ILE A 130 13.55 -6.97 -3.19
N ILE A 131 13.16 -6.15 -2.24
CA ILE A 131 14.03 -5.31 -1.44
C ILE A 131 14.50 -6.12 -0.23
N THR A 132 15.80 -6.41 -0.16
CA THR A 132 16.41 -7.24 0.89
C THR A 132 16.91 -6.42 2.08
N ASN A 133 17.15 -5.12 1.88
CA ASN A 133 17.46 -4.18 2.96
C ASN A 133 16.38 -3.09 3.03
N VAL A 134 15.37 -3.35 3.87
CA VAL A 134 14.19 -2.47 4.03
C VAL A 134 14.58 -1.13 4.62
N GLU A 135 15.46 -1.12 5.63
CA GLU A 135 15.90 0.11 6.29
C GLU A 135 16.61 1.04 5.30
N GLU A 136 17.56 0.51 4.54
CA GLU A 136 18.30 1.30 3.55
C GLU A 136 17.38 1.82 2.44
N PHE A 137 16.43 1.00 1.97
CA PHE A 137 15.45 1.44 0.99
C PHE A 137 14.62 2.61 1.51
N VAL A 138 14.03 2.49 2.71
CA VAL A 138 13.24 3.56 3.34
C VAL A 138 14.11 4.81 3.55
N ASN A 139 15.35 4.66 3.98
CA ASN A 139 16.30 5.77 4.15
C ASN A 139 16.56 6.49 2.81
N ARG A 140 16.75 5.77 1.71
CA ARG A 140 16.93 6.36 0.37
C ARG A 140 15.70 7.14 -0.09
N VAL A 141 14.48 6.59 0.12
CA VAL A 141 13.23 7.32 -0.18
C VAL A 141 13.11 8.60 0.65
N CYS A 142 13.34 8.51 1.96
CA CYS A 142 13.29 9.64 2.87
C CYS A 142 14.31 10.73 2.49
N ASN A 143 15.53 10.34 2.16
CA ASN A 143 16.61 11.26 1.79
C ASN A 143 16.33 11.95 0.45
N ALA A 144 15.85 11.22 -0.56
CA ALA A 144 15.45 11.79 -1.84
C ALA A 144 14.31 12.81 -1.69
N SER A 145 13.29 12.46 -0.88
CA SER A 145 12.15 13.35 -0.60
C SER A 145 12.58 14.64 0.09
N LYS A 146 13.43 14.53 1.12
CA LYS A 146 14.02 15.69 1.81
C LYS A 146 14.84 16.56 0.87
N GLY A 147 15.65 15.95 0.00
CA GLY A 147 16.45 16.66 -1.01
C GLY A 147 15.59 17.50 -1.97
N GLN A 148 14.38 17.03 -2.28
CA GLN A 148 13.41 17.74 -3.12
C GLN A 148 12.43 18.62 -2.33
N LYS A 149 12.55 18.70 -0.99
CA LYS A 149 11.64 19.44 -0.09
C LYS A 149 10.17 19.00 -0.21
N ILE A 150 9.97 17.70 -0.43
CA ILE A 150 8.67 17.04 -0.48
C ILE A 150 8.41 16.42 0.88
N ASP A 151 7.27 16.76 1.49
CA ASP A 151 6.86 16.13 2.74
C ASP A 151 6.45 14.68 2.46
N LEU A 152 6.81 13.78 3.36
CA LEU A 152 6.64 12.33 3.20
C LEU A 152 6.09 11.75 4.50
N LYS A 153 5.07 10.90 4.38
CA LYS A 153 4.64 9.96 5.43
C LYS A 153 4.71 8.54 4.86
N ALA A 154 5.21 7.60 5.64
CA ALA A 154 5.41 6.23 5.19
C ALA A 154 4.97 5.24 6.27
N GLU A 155 4.05 4.35 5.95
CA GLU A 155 3.44 3.45 6.94
C GLU A 155 2.84 2.20 6.30
N LEU A 156 2.65 1.16 7.11
CA LEU A 156 1.81 0.02 6.76
C LEU A 156 0.34 0.43 6.73
N ILE A 157 -0.38 -0.03 5.72
CA ILE A 157 -1.83 0.16 5.65
C ILE A 157 -2.51 -0.57 6.80
N GLU A 158 -3.46 0.12 7.42
CA GLU A 158 -4.38 -0.46 8.37
C GLU A 158 -5.69 -0.78 7.70
N TYR A 159 -6.14 -2.01 7.92
CA TYR A 159 -7.32 -2.54 7.27
C TYR A 159 -8.52 -2.49 8.21
N TYR A 160 -9.67 -2.04 7.70
CA TYR A 160 -10.92 -1.99 8.45
C TYR A 160 -12.01 -2.78 7.73
N ASP A 161 -12.88 -3.41 8.53
CA ASP A 161 -14.06 -4.10 8.02
C ASP A 161 -15.19 -3.06 7.84
N PRO A 162 -15.67 -2.82 6.60
CA PRO A 162 -16.69 -1.81 6.33
C PRO A 162 -18.09 -2.15 6.88
N ASP A 163 -18.34 -3.41 7.24
CA ASP A 163 -19.62 -3.84 7.84
C ASP A 163 -19.59 -3.74 9.36
N MET A 164 -18.40 -3.81 9.97
CA MET A 164 -18.22 -3.64 11.41
C MET A 164 -17.90 -2.20 11.82
N PHE A 165 -17.16 -1.44 11.01
CA PHE A 165 -16.73 -0.08 11.31
C PHE A 165 -17.83 0.94 10.99
N SER A 166 -18.07 1.88 11.91
CA SER A 166 -18.83 3.12 11.67
C SER A 166 -18.12 4.24 12.43
N GLY A 167 -17.70 5.30 11.75
CA GLY A 167 -16.97 6.39 12.37
C GLY A 167 -16.13 7.24 11.43
N LYS A 168 -15.21 7.99 12.05
CA LYS A 168 -14.31 8.94 11.39
C LYS A 168 -12.86 8.54 11.60
N PHE A 169 -12.06 8.62 10.54
CA PHE A 169 -10.61 8.59 10.59
C PHE A 169 -10.06 10.01 10.62
N ASP A 170 -8.87 10.19 11.22
CA ASP A 170 -8.11 11.42 11.03
C ASP A 170 -7.78 11.61 9.54
N GLU A 171 -7.72 12.86 9.08
CA GLU A 171 -7.55 13.17 7.66
C GLU A 171 -6.21 12.64 7.12
N ASP A 172 -5.12 12.81 7.89
CA ASP A 172 -3.78 12.35 7.51
C ASP A 172 -3.58 10.84 7.74
N GLU A 173 -4.44 10.21 8.53
CA GLU A 173 -4.44 8.75 8.73
C GLU A 173 -5.32 8.03 7.71
N ALA A 174 -6.38 8.66 7.21
CA ALA A 174 -7.31 8.09 6.24
C ALA A 174 -6.61 7.61 4.96
N ILE A 175 -5.53 8.27 4.57
CA ILE A 175 -4.71 7.87 3.43
C ILE A 175 -3.90 6.58 3.69
N PHE A 176 -3.88 6.07 4.91
CA PHE A 176 -3.30 4.78 5.28
C PHE A 176 -4.36 3.76 5.74
N LYS A 177 -5.65 4.03 5.49
CA LYS A 177 -6.74 3.09 5.74
C LYS A 177 -7.22 2.49 4.44
N LYS A 178 -7.47 1.19 4.44
CA LYS A 178 -8.06 0.47 3.30
C LYS A 178 -9.07 -0.56 3.80
N ARG A 179 -10.03 -0.93 2.97
CA ARG A 179 -11.01 -1.95 3.38
C ARG A 179 -10.36 -3.34 3.45
N ILE A 180 -10.88 -4.19 4.32
CA ILE A 180 -10.30 -5.49 4.68
C ILE A 180 -10.13 -6.45 3.50
N GLU A 181 -10.91 -6.29 2.43
CA GLU A 181 -10.82 -7.11 1.22
C GLU A 181 -9.46 -6.96 0.51
N TYR A 182 -8.77 -5.83 0.72
CA TYR A 182 -7.44 -5.56 0.18
C TYR A 182 -6.30 -5.97 1.12
N SER A 183 -6.59 -6.60 2.26
CA SER A 183 -5.58 -7.01 3.26
C SER A 183 -4.52 -7.97 2.70
N HIS A 184 -4.90 -8.75 1.68
CA HIS A 184 -3.99 -9.63 0.96
C HIS A 184 -2.80 -8.91 0.29
N GLN A 185 -2.86 -7.59 0.12
CA GLN A 185 -1.80 -6.78 -0.48
C GLN A 185 -0.69 -6.40 0.51
N LYS A 186 -0.91 -6.57 1.82
CA LYS A 186 0.01 -6.20 2.93
C LYS A 186 0.80 -4.92 2.61
N GLU A 187 0.07 -3.87 2.26
CA GLU A 187 0.64 -2.70 1.62
C GLU A 187 1.45 -1.85 2.62
N TYR A 188 2.66 -1.48 2.23
CA TYR A 188 3.42 -0.38 2.79
C TYR A 188 3.36 0.79 1.81
N ARG A 189 2.91 1.93 2.29
CA ARG A 189 2.63 3.11 1.46
C ARG A 189 3.59 4.22 1.82
N PHE A 190 4.17 4.85 0.81
CA PHE A 190 4.81 6.16 0.89
C PHE A 190 3.84 7.18 0.30
N ALA A 191 3.44 8.17 1.11
CA ALA A 191 2.59 9.28 0.69
C ALA A 191 3.42 10.56 0.65
N PHE A 192 3.47 11.16 -0.53
CA PHE A 192 4.24 12.36 -0.84
C PHE A 192 3.29 13.54 -1.05
N TYR A 193 3.64 14.65 -0.42
CA TYR A 193 2.87 15.89 -0.45
C TYR A 193 3.69 16.96 -1.18
N PRO A 194 3.69 16.97 -2.52
CA PRO A 194 4.44 17.95 -3.28
C PRO A 194 3.83 19.34 -3.10
N ARG A 195 4.69 20.36 -3.08
CA ARG A 195 4.26 21.77 -2.99
C ARG A 195 3.53 22.24 -4.25
N GLU A 196 3.95 21.71 -5.39
CA GLU A 196 3.35 21.97 -6.69
C GLU A 196 2.43 20.81 -7.06
N ILE A 197 1.14 21.09 -7.18
CA ILE A 197 0.14 20.11 -7.59
C ILE A 197 0.09 20.10 -9.12
N THR A 198 0.64 19.07 -9.74
CA THR A 198 0.52 18.80 -11.18
C THR A 198 -0.63 17.81 -11.42
N ASN A 199 -1.01 17.51 -12.67
CA ASN A 199 -1.99 16.44 -12.95
C ASN A 199 -1.34 15.06 -13.09
N ASP A 200 -0.02 15.01 -13.14
CA ASP A 200 0.74 13.81 -13.50
C ASP A 200 1.20 13.02 -12.27
N ALA A 201 1.74 11.83 -12.53
CA ALA A 201 2.52 11.12 -11.55
C ALA A 201 3.78 11.92 -11.18
N MET A 202 4.30 11.68 -9.99
CA MET A 202 5.55 12.24 -9.51
C MET A 202 6.63 11.19 -9.61
N ASP A 203 7.74 11.50 -10.27
CA ASP A 203 8.91 10.62 -10.32
C ASP A 203 9.94 11.04 -9.28
N LEU A 204 10.34 10.11 -8.42
CA LEU A 204 11.36 10.32 -7.39
C LEU A 204 12.52 9.35 -7.62
N ASN A 205 13.71 9.87 -7.95
CA ASN A 205 14.92 9.05 -8.04
C ASN A 205 15.59 8.95 -6.66
N ILE A 206 15.78 7.72 -6.18
CA ILE A 206 16.36 7.40 -4.86
C ILE A 206 17.79 6.85 -4.95
N GLY A 207 18.40 6.92 -6.13
CA GLY A 207 19.63 6.21 -6.46
C GLY A 207 19.38 4.72 -6.75
N SER A 208 20.25 4.10 -7.54
CA SER A 208 20.19 2.67 -7.84
C SER A 208 20.04 1.85 -6.56
N ILE A 209 19.13 0.88 -6.57
CA ILE A 209 18.87 -0.04 -5.46
C ILE A 209 19.37 -1.46 -5.74
N ARG A 210 20.13 -1.66 -6.83
CA ARG A 210 20.66 -2.97 -7.24
C ARG A 210 21.56 -3.65 -6.18
N ASP A 211 22.08 -2.89 -5.24
CA ASP A 211 22.86 -3.38 -4.09
C ASP A 211 22.00 -3.91 -2.94
N ILE A 212 20.72 -3.54 -2.90
CA ILE A 212 19.76 -3.90 -1.84
C ILE A 212 18.49 -4.57 -2.39
N ALA A 213 18.52 -4.99 -3.64
CA ALA A 213 17.36 -5.56 -4.31
C ALA A 213 17.75 -6.66 -5.30
N LEU A 214 16.86 -7.64 -5.48
CA LEU A 214 16.99 -8.71 -6.46
C LEU A 214 15.75 -8.76 -7.36
N LYS A 215 15.96 -9.04 -8.64
CA LYS A 215 14.88 -9.29 -9.60
C LYS A 215 14.62 -10.79 -9.70
N ILE A 216 13.34 -11.18 -9.71
CA ILE A 216 12.89 -12.58 -9.76
C ILE A 216 11.52 -12.66 -10.43
N ALA A 217 11.12 -13.85 -10.91
CA ALA A 217 9.75 -14.06 -11.33
C ALA A 217 8.80 -14.05 -10.12
N PRO A 218 7.61 -13.41 -10.20
CA PRO A 218 6.68 -13.32 -9.07
C PRO A 218 6.31 -14.69 -8.47
N ASN A 219 6.06 -15.70 -9.30
CA ASN A 219 5.70 -17.06 -8.87
C ASN A 219 6.86 -17.82 -8.19
N GLU A 220 8.09 -17.33 -8.28
CA GLU A 220 9.28 -17.94 -7.64
C GLU A 220 9.55 -17.36 -6.25
N VAL A 221 9.03 -16.18 -5.91
CA VAL A 221 9.29 -15.49 -4.62
C VAL A 221 9.05 -16.42 -3.43
N ASN A 222 7.92 -17.14 -3.43
CA ASN A 222 7.54 -18.04 -2.34
C ASN A 222 8.34 -19.35 -2.35
N SER A 223 8.74 -19.86 -3.51
CA SER A 223 9.41 -21.17 -3.63
C SER A 223 10.91 -21.10 -3.37
N THR A 224 11.52 -19.92 -3.51
CA THR A 224 12.95 -19.70 -3.25
C THR A 224 13.27 -19.32 -1.81
N MET A 225 12.26 -18.98 -1.00
CA MET A 225 12.45 -18.54 0.38
C MET A 225 12.92 -19.70 1.27
N LYS A 226 13.96 -19.44 2.07
CA LYS A 226 14.51 -20.37 3.06
C LYS A 226 14.91 -19.62 4.32
N ILE A 227 14.80 -20.29 5.46
CA ILE A 227 15.28 -19.79 6.76
C ILE A 227 16.17 -20.90 7.32
N GLU A 228 17.41 -20.56 7.63
CA GLU A 228 18.42 -21.45 8.20
C GLU A 228 19.01 -20.77 9.44
N ILE A 229 19.30 -21.55 10.49
CA ILE A 229 19.96 -21.07 11.71
C ILE A 229 21.44 -21.44 11.56
N GLU A 230 22.33 -20.44 11.69
CA GLU A 230 23.79 -20.66 11.71
C GLU A 230 24.27 -21.29 13.02
#